data_AF-A0A1V4HS03-F1
#
_entry.id   AF-A0A1V4HS03-F1
#
_cell.length_a   1.000
_cell.length_b   1.000
_cell.length_c   1.000
_cell.angle_alpha   90.00
_cell.angle_beta   90.00
_cell.angle_gamma   90.00
#
_symmetry.space_group_name_H-M   'P 1'
#
loop_
_entity.id
_entity.type
_entity.pdbx_description
1 polymer ?
#
loop_
_entity_poly.entity_id
_entity_poly.type
_entity_poly.pdbx_seq_one_letter_code
_entity_poly.pdbx_strand_id
1 'polypeptide(L)'
;MVKESVQAILAILVSFFLAFVWTFFSYFSGLIIAIGKPFERYGFELVKPGGIDGAAVISTGLYLFVMILISVIYYKLLHFRVFAITLLFASLIFSFLVFGMFSSLLWF
;
A
#
# COMPACT_ATOMS: atom_id res chain seq x y z
N MET A 1 6.47 -9.08 27.73
CA MET A 1 7.07 -8.66 26.44
C MET A 1 6.76 -9.72 25.39
N VAL A 2 6.21 -9.34 24.23
CA VAL A 2 5.93 -10.26 23.12
C VAL A 2 7.25 -10.65 22.45
N LYS A 3 7.45 -11.95 22.17
CA LYS A 3 8.67 -12.45 21.52
C LYS A 3 8.89 -11.79 20.16
N GLU A 4 10.14 -11.50 19.81
CA GLU A 4 10.53 -10.84 18.55
C GLU A 4 10.07 -11.63 17.32
N SER A 5 10.14 -12.96 17.37
CA SER A 5 9.63 -13.83 16.31
C SER A 5 8.12 -13.68 16.08
N VAL A 6 7.35 -13.54 17.16
CA VAL A 6 5.89 -13.33 17.09
C VAL A 6 5.59 -11.95 16.52
N GLN A 7 6.36 -10.92 16.89
CA GLN A 7 6.23 -9.59 16.30
C GLN A 7 6.50 -9.60 14.79
N ALA A 8 7.55 -10.29 14.34
CA ALA A 8 7.89 -10.39 12.92
C ALA A 8 6.79 -11.11 12.11
N ILE A 9 6.31 -12.26 12.60
CA ILE A 9 5.23 -13.02 11.95
C ILE A 9 3.96 -12.18 11.88
N LEU A 10 3.57 -11.54 12.98
CA LEU A 10 2.40 -10.66 13.00
C LEU A 10 2.54 -9.50 12.04
N ALA A 11 3.71 -8.87 11.95
CA ALA A 11 3.95 -7.78 11.02
C ALA A 11 3.76 -8.22 9.55
N ILE A 12 4.27 -9.40 9.19
CA ILE A 12 4.10 -9.95 7.84
C ILE A 12 2.61 -10.21 7.54
N LEU A 13 1.88 -10.85 8.47
CA LEU A 13 0.46 -11.14 8.31
C LEU A 13 -0.37 -9.85 8.19
N VAL A 14 -0.05 -8.85 9.02
CA VAL A 14 -0.71 -7.54 9.00
C VAL A 14 -0.40 -6.80 7.69
N SER A 15 0.85 -6.76 7.22
CA SER A 15 1.20 -6.15 5.94
C SER A 15 0.48 -6.81 4.77
N PHE A 16 0.42 -8.15 4.74
CA PHE A 16 -0.30 -8.88 3.69
C PHE A 16 -1.80 -8.54 3.70
N PHE A 17 -2.43 -8.58 4.87
CA PHE A 17 -3.85 -8.28 5.01
C PHE A 17 -4.15 -6.81 4.65
N LEU A 18 -3.31 -5.87 5.07
CA LEU A 18 -3.45 -4.46 4.74
C LEU A 18 -3.27 -4.20 3.25
N ALA A 19 -2.33 -4.86 2.57
CA ALA A 19 -2.18 -4.76 1.12
C ALA A 19 -3.44 -5.25 0.38
N PHE A 20 -4.00 -6.39 0.82
CA PHE A 20 -5.21 -6.94 0.23
C PHE A 20 -6.42 -6.03 0.46
N VAL A 21 -6.66 -5.61 1.71
CA VAL A 21 -7.76 -4.71 2.08
C VAL A 21 -7.64 -3.37 1.37
N TRP A 22 -6.44 -2.79 1.30
CA TRP A 22 -6.19 -1.54 0.58
C TRP A 22 -6.61 -1.65 -0.87
N THR A 23 -6.17 -2.72 -1.53
CA THR A 23 -6.46 -2.96 -2.95
C THR A 23 -7.96 -3.11 -3.19
N PHE A 24 -8.61 -3.97 -2.40
CA PHE A 24 -10.04 -4.22 -2.53
C PHE A 24 -10.86 -2.96 -2.23
N PHE A 25 -10.63 -2.33 -1.07
CA PHE A 25 -11.37 -1.14 -0.67
C PHE A 25 -11.20 0.00 -1.67
N SER A 26 -9.97 0.26 -2.13
CA SER A 26 -9.71 1.37 -3.04
C SER A 26 -10.37 1.17 -4.40
N TYR A 27 -10.49 -0.09 -4.86
CA TYR A 27 -11.22 -0.42 -6.09
C TYR A 27 -12.72 -0.23 -5.93
N PHE A 28 -13.34 -0.89 -4.94
CA PHE A 28 -14.80 -0.85 -4.76
C PHE A 28 -15.35 0.51 -4.32
N SER A 29 -14.55 1.30 -3.59
CA SER A 29 -14.94 2.67 -3.22
C SER A 29 -14.73 3.69 -4.34
N GLY A 30 -14.12 3.30 -5.47
CA GLY A 30 -13.72 4.22 -6.52
C GLY A 30 -12.62 5.21 -6.10
N LEU A 31 -11.98 4.99 -4.93
CA LEU A 31 -10.97 5.87 -4.34
C LEU A 31 -9.79 6.09 -5.29
N ILE A 32 -9.39 5.08 -6.06
CA ILE A 32 -8.32 5.20 -7.05
C ILE A 32 -8.65 6.23 -8.12
N ILE A 33 -9.86 6.17 -8.68
CA ILE A 33 -10.32 7.09 -9.73
C ILE A 33 -10.48 8.48 -9.12
N ALA A 34 -11.05 8.57 -7.91
CA ALA A 34 -11.23 9.82 -7.20
C ALA A 34 -9.90 10.52 -6.89
N ILE A 35 -8.86 9.76 -6.51
CA ILE A 35 -7.53 10.29 -6.19
C ILE A 35 -6.74 10.60 -7.45
N GLY A 36 -6.84 9.80 -8.51
CA GLY A 36 -6.06 10.00 -9.72
C GLY A 36 -6.62 11.08 -10.66
N LYS A 37 -7.95 11.32 -10.66
CA LYS A 37 -8.60 12.32 -11.53
C LYS A 37 -8.05 13.76 -11.36
N PRO A 38 -7.72 14.24 -10.15
CA PRO A 38 -6.98 15.50 -9.98
C PRO A 38 -5.63 15.54 -10.70
N PHE A 39 -4.94 14.40 -10.85
CA PHE A 39 -3.62 14.32 -11.47
C PHE A 39 -3.67 14.35 -13.00
N GLU A 40 -4.81 14.06 -13.61
CA GLU A 40 -5.02 14.24 -15.06
C GLU A 40 -4.77 15.69 -15.49
N ARG A 41 -5.09 16.66 -14.63
CA ARG A 41 -4.83 18.09 -14.87
C ARG A 41 -3.35 18.43 -14.94
N TYR A 42 -2.49 17.56 -14.42
CA TYR A 42 -1.03 17.67 -14.44
C TYR A 42 -0.38 16.75 -15.47
N GLY A 43 -1.18 16.15 -16.38
CA GLY A 43 -0.69 15.28 -17.45
C GLY A 43 -0.49 13.81 -17.05
N PHE A 44 -0.94 13.39 -15.86
CA PHE A 44 -0.96 11.97 -15.49
C PHE A 44 -2.23 11.30 -16.01
N GLU A 45 -2.10 10.52 -17.08
CA GLU A 45 -3.19 9.67 -17.56
C GLU A 45 -3.50 8.57 -16.53
N LEU A 46 -4.77 8.41 -16.17
CA LEU A 46 -5.24 7.42 -15.20
C LEU A 46 -4.93 5.98 -15.64
N VAL A 47 -5.20 5.70 -16.91
CA VAL A 47 -4.97 4.41 -17.57
C VAL A 47 -4.35 4.71 -18.93
N LYS A 48 -3.19 4.14 -19.21
CA LYS A 48 -2.49 4.34 -20.48
C LYS A 48 -2.32 3.02 -21.21
N PRO A 49 -2.94 2.83 -22.40
CA PRO A 49 -2.76 1.62 -23.16
C PRO A 49 -1.29 1.35 -23.49
N GLY A 50 -0.74 0.24 -22.98
CA GLY A 50 0.67 -0.13 -23.17
C GLY A 50 1.67 0.70 -22.34
N GLY A 51 1.18 1.50 -21.39
CA GLY A 51 1.98 2.33 -20.48
C GLY A 51 1.83 1.93 -19.02
N ILE A 52 2.45 2.71 -18.12
CA ILE A 52 2.30 2.54 -16.66
C ILE A 52 0.99 3.21 -16.23
N ASP A 53 0.14 2.50 -15.50
CA ASP A 53 -1.13 3.04 -14.99
C ASP A 53 -0.88 4.06 -13.88
N GLY A 54 -1.10 5.35 -14.18
CA GLY A 54 -0.86 6.44 -13.24
C GLY A 54 -1.67 6.28 -11.95
N ALA A 55 -2.90 5.80 -12.04
CA ALA A 55 -3.76 5.55 -10.89
C ALA A 55 -3.18 4.45 -9.96
N ALA A 56 -2.60 3.39 -10.54
CA ALA A 56 -1.97 2.32 -9.77
C ALA A 56 -0.70 2.82 -9.06
N VAL A 57 0.11 3.65 -9.72
CA VAL A 57 1.30 4.28 -9.12
C VAL A 57 0.92 5.16 -7.95
N ILE A 58 -0.05 6.06 -8.13
CA ILE A 58 -0.49 6.99 -7.07
C ILE A 58 -1.06 6.21 -5.88
N SER A 59 -1.92 5.23 -6.13
CA SER A 59 -2.51 4.41 -5.07
C SER A 59 -1.45 3.61 -4.30
N THR A 60 -0.46 3.05 -5.01
CA THR A 60 0.66 2.32 -4.40
C THR A 60 1.55 3.24 -3.56
N GLY A 61 1.82 4.45 -4.05
CA GLY A 61 2.54 5.48 -3.30
C GLY A 61 1.81 5.87 -2.02
N LEU A 62 0.48 6.05 -2.09
CA LEU A 62 -0.34 6.37 -0.94
C LEU A 62 -0.38 5.22 0.09
N TYR A 63 -0.50 3.98 -0.39
CA TYR A 63 -0.37 2.78 0.45
C TYR A 63 0.96 2.79 1.22
N LEU A 64 2.09 2.98 0.53
CA LEU A 64 3.40 3.04 1.16
C LEU A 64 3.50 4.16 2.19
N PHE A 65 2.98 5.35 1.87
CA PHE A 65 2.96 6.47 2.80
C PHE A 65 2.19 6.12 4.09
N VAL A 66 1.02 5.52 3.97
CA VAL A 66 0.24 5.04 5.13
C VAL A 66 1.01 4.00 5.93
N MET A 67 1.66 3.04 5.27
CA MET A 67 2.45 2.01 5.94
C MET A 67 3.66 2.60 6.68
N ILE A 68 4.33 3.60 6.12
CA ILE A 68 5.40 4.35 6.80
C ILE A 68 4.87 5.01 8.06
N LEU A 69 3.72 5.70 7.99
CA LEU A 69 3.11 6.35 9.15
C LEU A 69 2.76 5.33 10.24
N ILE A 70 2.15 4.21 9.88
CA ILE A 70 1.82 3.12 10.81
C ILE A 70 3.11 2.59 11.45
N SER A 71 4.14 2.27 10.66
CA SER A 71 5.44 1.83 11.18
C SER A 71 6.05 2.84 12.14
N VAL A 72 6.00 4.14 11.85
CA VAL A 72 6.51 5.18 12.75
C VAL A 72 5.74 5.21 14.08
N ILE A 73 4.41 5.06 14.05
CA ILE A 73 3.58 4.96 15.27
C ILE A 73 4.00 3.76 16.11
N TYR A 74 4.10 2.57 15.51
CA TYR A 74 4.52 1.36 16.24
C TYR A 74 5.94 1.48 16.79
N TYR A 75 6.85 2.17 16.07
CA TYR A 75 8.23 2.36 16.51
C TYR A 75 8.35 3.38 17.65
N LYS A 76 7.74 4.56 17.50
CA LYS A 76 7.92 5.70 18.43
C LYS A 76 6.96 5.68 19.61
N LEU A 77 5.69 5.32 19.39
CA LEU A 77 4.64 5.44 20.41
C LEU A 77 4.42 4.13 21.16
N LEU A 78 4.41 3.00 20.45
CA LEU A 78 4.10 1.69 21.03
C LEU A 78 5.36 0.86 21.36
N HIS A 79 6.54 1.37 21.01
CA HIS A 79 7.85 0.74 21.26
C HIS A 79 8.01 -0.71 20.72
N PHE A 80 7.20 -1.13 19.74
CA PHE A 80 7.32 -2.42 19.07
C PHE A 80 8.30 -2.32 17.88
N ARG A 81 9.60 -2.25 18.17
CA ARG A 81 10.65 -1.98 17.18
C ARG A 81 10.73 -3.03 16.07
N VAL A 82 10.77 -4.31 16.43
CA VAL A 82 10.88 -5.42 15.46
C VAL A 82 9.64 -5.45 14.58
N PHE A 83 8.45 -5.36 15.18
CA PHE A 83 7.19 -5.26 14.43
C PHE A 83 7.22 -4.11 13.42
N ALA A 84 7.59 -2.90 13.84
CA ALA A 84 7.58 -1.71 12.99
C ALA A 84 8.54 -1.81 11.79
N ILE A 85 9.74 -2.35 12.00
CA ILE A 85 10.75 -2.53 10.94
C ILE A 85 10.29 -3.62 9.96
N THR A 86 9.84 -4.77 10.49
CA THR A 86 9.33 -5.86 9.66
C THR A 86 8.10 -5.43 8.88
N LEU A 87 7.19 -4.66 9.49
CA LEU A 87 6.00 -4.11 8.82
C LEU A 87 6.43 -3.22 7.65
N LEU A 88 7.40 -2.32 7.85
CA LEU A 88 7.87 -1.42 6.81
C LEU A 88 8.47 -2.20 5.63
N PHE A 89 9.34 -3.17 5.93
CA PHE A 89 10.00 -3.99 4.91
C PHE A 89 9.01 -4.88 4.15
N ALA A 90 8.09 -5.53 4.87
CA ALA A 90 7.04 -6.33 4.26
C ALA A 90 6.12 -5.46 3.39
N SER A 91 5.76 -4.26 3.84
CA SER A 91 4.93 -3.34 3.06
C SER A 91 5.62 -2.83 1.79
N LEU A 92 6.96 -2.68 1.78
CA LEU A 92 7.73 -2.39 0.57
C LEU A 92 7.71 -3.56 -0.44
N ILE A 93 7.67 -4.80 0.03
CA ILE A 93 7.50 -5.96 -0.86
C ILE A 93 6.06 -6.02 -1.38
N PHE A 94 5.08 -5.87 -0.48
CA PHE A 94 3.67 -5.93 -0.85
C PHE A 94 3.18 -4.73 -1.66
N SER A 95 3.92 -3.62 -1.74
CA SER A 95 3.56 -2.54 -2.68
C SER A 95 3.65 -2.98 -4.14
N PHE A 96 4.51 -3.93 -4.49
CA PHE A 96 4.53 -4.53 -5.83
C PHE A 96 3.26 -5.34 -6.11
N LEU A 97 2.75 -6.03 -5.08
CA LEU A 97 1.47 -6.74 -5.16
C LEU A 97 0.31 -5.75 -5.34
N VAL A 98 0.26 -4.69 -4.53
CA VAL A 98 -0.76 -3.64 -4.63
C VAL A 98 -0.74 -3.00 -6.02
N PHE A 99 0.44 -2.66 -6.54
CA PHE A 99 0.61 -2.13 -7.89
C PHE A 99 0.08 -3.11 -8.94
N GLY A 100 0.53 -4.36 -8.91
CA GLY A 100 0.12 -5.39 -9.87
C GLY A 100 -1.38 -5.67 -9.85
N MET A 101 -2.00 -5.69 -8.67
CA MET A 101 -3.45 -5.87 -8.55
C MET A 101 -4.24 -4.66 -9.05
N PHE A 102 -3.77 -3.42 -8.84
CA PHE A 102 -4.46 -2.26 -9.42
C PHE A 102 -4.31 -2.17 -10.92
N SER A 103 -3.10 -2.41 -11.42
CA SER A 103 -2.86 -2.46 -12.86
C SER A 103 -3.71 -3.53 -13.52
N SER A 104 -3.91 -4.71 -12.92
CA SER A 104 -4.85 -5.68 -13.50
C SER A 104 -6.30 -5.17 -13.46
N LEU A 105 -6.74 -4.60 -12.33
CA LEU A 105 -8.13 -4.15 -12.14
C LEU A 105 -8.56 -2.96 -13.01
N LEU A 106 -7.63 -2.09 -13.42
CA LEU A 106 -7.94 -0.94 -14.28
C LEU A 106 -8.16 -1.31 -15.76
N TRP A 107 -7.76 -2.51 -16.14
CA TRP A 107 -7.84 -3.02 -17.51
C TRP A 107 -9.06 -3.94 -17.77
N PHE A 108 -9.88 -4.21 -16.75
CA PHE A 108 -11.13 -4.95 -16.83
C PHE A 108 -12.33 -4.06 -16.51
#